data_AF-A0A1A8LFN2-F1
#
_entry.id   AF-A0A1A8LFN2-F1
#
_cell.length_a   1.000
_cell.length_b   1.000
_cell.length_c   1.000
_cell.angle_alpha   90.00
_cell.angle_beta   90.00
_cell.angle_gamma   90.00
#
_symmetry.space_group_name_H-M   'P 1'
#
loop_
_entity.id
_entity.type
_entity.pdbx_description
1 polymer ?
#
loop_
_entity_poly.entity_id
_entity_poly.type
_entity_poly.pdbx_seq_one_letter_code
_entity_poly.pdbx_strand_id
1 'polypeptide(L)'
;KELQQHNKRFHSFVKQQGNNSLVRRREIPECILLVTQRITKYPVLLERILHYTREETEEHTSLSKALALIREVIAAVDLRVSEYELHQRL
;
A
#
# COMPACT_ATOMS: atom_id res chain seq x y z
N LYS A 1 -14.12 -9.44 -9.99
CA LYS A 1 -14.24 -9.74 -11.44
C LYS A 1 -15.70 -9.90 -11.88
N GLU A 2 -16.58 -10.43 -11.02
CA GLU A 2 -18.01 -10.68 -11.33
C GLU A 2 -18.82 -9.41 -11.68
N LEU A 3 -18.63 -8.29 -10.95
CA LEU A 3 -19.35 -7.03 -11.22
C LEU A 3 -19.09 -6.46 -12.63
N GLN A 4 -17.87 -6.63 -13.16
CA GLN A 4 -17.54 -6.20 -14.52
C GLN A 4 -18.16 -7.09 -15.59
N GLN A 5 -18.36 -8.38 -15.30
CA GLN A 5 -18.96 -9.32 -16.24
C GLN A 5 -20.49 -9.20 -16.27
N HIS A 6 -21.13 -8.89 -15.13
CA HIS A 6 -22.58 -8.79 -15.02
C HIS A 6 -23.17 -7.44 -15.47
N ASN A 7 -22.38 -6.36 -15.50
CA ASN A 7 -22.88 -5.02 -15.81
C ASN A 7 -22.11 -4.36 -16.96
N LYS A 8 -22.68 -4.42 -18.17
CA LYS A 8 -22.09 -3.85 -19.40
C LYS A 8 -21.83 -2.34 -19.28
N ARG A 9 -22.69 -1.58 -18.59
CA ARG A 9 -22.52 -0.14 -18.39
C ARG A 9 -21.30 0.16 -17.52
N PHE A 10 -21.12 -0.61 -16.46
CA PHE A 10 -19.94 -0.51 -15.59
C PHE A 10 -18.66 -0.88 -16.32
N HIS A 11 -18.66 -1.96 -17.11
CA HIS A 11 -17.50 -2.35 -17.90
C HIS A 11 -17.05 -1.26 -18.89
N SER A 12 -18.00 -0.69 -19.66
CA SER A 12 -17.70 0.41 -20.58
C SER A 12 -17.17 1.64 -19.87
N PHE A 13 -17.74 1.99 -18.70
CA PHE A 13 -17.25 3.09 -17.89
C PHE A 13 -15.80 2.88 -17.43
N VAL A 14 -15.47 1.70 -16.87
CA VAL A 14 -14.10 1.40 -16.42
C VAL A 14 -13.13 1.46 -17.59
N LYS A 15 -13.50 0.93 -18.76
CA LYS A 15 -12.67 1.01 -19.97
C LYS A 15 -12.46 2.45 -20.44
N GLN A 16 -13.50 3.29 -20.40
CA GLN A 16 -13.38 4.71 -20.73
C GLN A 16 -12.44 5.43 -19.77
N GLN A 17 -12.53 5.15 -18.47
CA GLN A 17 -11.63 5.73 -17.47
C GLN A 17 -10.18 5.26 -17.62
N GLY A 18 -9.95 4.00 -18.01
CA GLY A 18 -8.58 3.49 -18.27
C GLY A 18 -7.84 4.23 -19.39
N ASN A 19 -8.56 4.83 -20.34
CA ASN A 19 -7.99 5.64 -21.41
C ASN A 19 -7.73 7.10 -21.01
N ASN A 20 -8.11 7.52 -19.80
CA ASN A 20 -7.86 8.86 -19.31
C ASN A 20 -6.35 9.08 -19.13
N SER A 21 -5.81 10.17 -19.68
CA SER A 21 -4.39 10.51 -19.56
C SER A 21 -3.95 10.69 -18.11
N LEU A 22 -4.86 11.12 -17.23
CA LEU A 22 -4.60 11.31 -15.80
C LEU A 22 -4.31 10.00 -15.06
N VAL A 23 -4.92 8.89 -15.48
CA VAL A 23 -4.70 7.59 -14.83
C VAL A 23 -3.41 6.92 -15.32
N ARG A 24 -2.69 7.52 -16.28
CA ARG A 24 -1.43 7.01 -16.83
C ARG A 24 -1.53 5.52 -17.24
N ARG A 25 -2.69 5.13 -17.79
CA ARG A 25 -3.04 3.75 -18.18
C ARG A 25 -3.05 2.74 -17.03
N ARG A 26 -3.17 3.18 -15.77
CA ARG A 26 -3.32 2.27 -14.63
C ARG A 26 -4.75 1.77 -14.52
N GLU A 27 -4.89 0.46 -14.30
CA GLU A 27 -6.18 -0.13 -14.00
C GLU A 27 -6.52 0.00 -12.51
N ILE A 28 -7.81 -0.10 -12.16
CA ILE A 28 -8.28 -0.05 -10.76
C ILE A 28 -7.56 -1.08 -9.87
N PRO A 29 -7.37 -2.36 -10.29
CA PRO A 29 -6.63 -3.33 -9.49
C PRO A 29 -5.18 -2.91 -9.21
N GLU A 30 -4.53 -2.25 -10.16
CA GLU A 30 -3.16 -1.73 -9.96
C GLU A 30 -3.15 -0.58 -8.96
N CYS A 31 -4.14 0.31 -9.01
CA CYS A 31 -4.27 1.39 -8.02
C CYS A 31 -4.45 0.84 -6.60
N ILE A 32 -5.31 -0.18 -6.43
CA ILE A 32 -5.49 -0.87 -5.15
C ILE A 32 -4.16 -1.48 -4.70
N LEU A 33 -3.48 -2.20 -5.60
CA LEU A 33 -2.20 -2.83 -5.29
C LEU A 33 -1.13 -1.81 -4.85
N LEU A 34 -1.04 -0.66 -5.53
CA LEU A 34 -0.09 0.40 -5.18
C LEU A 34 -0.37 0.99 -3.80
N VAL A 35 -1.65 1.17 -3.45
CA VAL A 35 -2.06 1.65 -2.12
C VAL A 35 -1.67 0.61 -1.07
N THR A 36 -1.99 -0.66 -1.29
CA THR A 36 -1.64 -1.76 -0.37
C THR A 36 -0.13 -1.87 -0.17
N GLN A 37 0.65 -1.79 -1.25
CA GLN A 37 2.10 -1.92 -1.19
C GLN A 37 2.79 -0.72 -0.55
N ARG A 38 2.15 0.46 -0.48
CA ARG A 38 2.82 1.70 -0.03
C ARG A 38 3.38 1.57 1.38
N ILE A 39 2.64 0.91 2.28
CA ILE A 39 3.05 0.78 3.68
C ILE A 39 4.36 0.00 3.84
N THR A 40 4.57 -1.04 3.01
CA THR A 40 5.78 -1.89 3.05
C THR A 40 6.99 -1.23 2.40
N LYS A 41 6.81 -0.10 1.69
CA LYS A 41 7.93 0.70 1.17
C LYS A 41 8.60 1.56 2.23
N TYR A 42 7.86 1.99 3.25
CA TYR A 42 8.38 2.91 4.26
C TYR A 42 9.56 2.36 5.08
N PRO A 43 9.59 1.08 5.52
CA PRO A 43 10.75 0.55 6.22
C PRO A 43 12.04 0.66 5.41
N VAL A 44 12.01 0.25 4.13
CA VAL A 44 13.17 0.29 3.24
C VAL A 44 13.66 1.73 3.01
N LEU A 45 12.72 2.67 2.85
CA LEU A 45 13.07 4.09 2.67
C LEU A 45 13.68 4.68 3.95
N LEU A 46 13.09 4.39 5.11
CA LEU A 46 13.57 4.89 6.41
C LEU A 46 14.92 4.28 6.78
N GLU A 47 15.12 2.99 6.56
CA GLU A 47 16.42 2.31 6.74
C GLU A 47 17.50 2.96 5.87
N ARG A 48 17.17 3.29 4.62
CA ARG A 48 18.11 3.93 3.70
C ARG A 48 18.49 5.33 4.17
N ILE A 49 17.53 6.13 4.64
CA ILE A 49 17.81 7.47 5.17
C ILE A 49 18.64 7.35 6.43
N LEU A 50 18.21 6.51 7.38
CA LEU A 50 18.88 6.28 8.66
C LEU A 50 20.34 5.88 8.47
N HIS A 51 20.64 5.00 7.51
CA HIS A 51 22.01 4.58 7.18
C HIS A 51 22.95 5.74 6.81
N TYR A 52 22.43 6.83 6.24
CA TYR A 52 23.20 8.01 5.87
C TYR A 52 23.05 9.18 6.86
N THR A 53 22.24 9.02 7.90
CA THR A 53 22.11 10.02 8.98
C THR A 53 23.19 9.76 10.03
N ARG A 54 23.87 10.82 10.48
CA ARG A 54 24.92 10.71 11.50
C ARG A 54 24.35 10.18 12.82
N GLU A 55 25.01 9.18 13.39
CA GLU A 55 24.68 8.64 14.71
C GLU A 55 24.74 9.70 15.82
N GLU A 56 24.06 9.43 16.93
CA GLU A 56 23.97 10.31 18.11
C GLU A 56 23.32 11.69 17.86
N THR A 57 22.65 11.86 16.72
CA THR A 57 21.83 13.05 16.46
C THR A 57 20.37 12.83 16.86
N GLU A 58 19.66 13.93 17.12
CA GLU A 58 18.22 13.92 17.35
C GLU A 58 17.47 13.34 16.13
N GLU A 59 17.95 13.66 14.93
CA GLU A 59 17.40 13.13 13.67
C GLU A 59 17.57 11.61 13.57
N HIS A 60 18.76 11.09 13.85
CA HIS A 60 19.01 9.64 13.86
C HIS A 60 18.12 8.92 14.86
N THR A 61 17.94 9.50 16.05
CA THR A 61 17.04 8.97 17.09
C THR A 61 15.58 8.96 16.62
N SER A 62 15.13 10.05 16.00
CA SER A 62 13.78 10.18 15.46
C SER A 62 13.51 9.20 14.32
N LEU A 63 14.46 9.03 13.39
CA LEU A 63 14.37 8.08 12.29
C LEU A 63 14.38 6.63 12.78
N SER A 64 15.23 6.31 13.77
CA SER A 64 15.24 4.99 14.41
C SER A 64 13.89 4.66 15.05
N LYS A 65 13.30 5.63 15.76
CA LYS A 65 11.97 5.49 16.35
C LYS A 65 10.89 5.33 15.28
N ALA A 66 10.91 6.15 14.23
CA ALA A 66 9.97 6.06 13.13
C ALA A 66 10.03 4.70 12.43
N LEU A 67 11.24 4.15 12.25
CA LEU A 67 11.46 2.82 11.68
C LEU A 67 10.88 1.70 12.56
N ALA A 68 11.03 1.79 13.89
CA ALA A 68 10.40 0.84 14.80
C ALA A 68 8.85 0.92 14.70
N LEU A 69 8.29 2.13 14.77
CA LEU A 69 6.84 2.34 14.71
C LEU A 69 6.23 1.84 13.40
N ILE A 70 6.85 2.07 12.25
CA ILE A 70 6.28 1.59 10.98
C ILE A 70 6.28 0.05 10.90
N ARG A 71 7.27 -0.62 11.49
CA ARG A 71 7.31 -2.09 11.56
C ARG A 71 6.19 -2.63 12.45
N GLU A 72 5.90 -1.96 13.57
CA GLU A 72 4.75 -2.30 14.43
C GLU A 72 3.41 -2.11 13.69
N VAL A 73 3.25 -1.01 12.96
CA VAL A 73 2.02 -0.77 12.16
C VAL A 73 1.86 -1.85 11.09
N ILE A 74 2.93 -2.24 10.39
CA ILE A 74 2.87 -3.32 9.39
C ILE A 74 2.43 -4.63 10.05
N ALA A 75 3.03 -5.02 11.18
CA ALA A 75 2.65 -6.23 11.89
C ALA A 75 1.17 -6.22 12.33
N ALA A 76 0.66 -5.06 12.79
CA ALA A 76 -0.75 -4.90 13.14
C ALA A 76 -1.66 -5.01 11.90
N VAL A 77 -1.25 -4.47 10.74
CA VAL A 77 -1.99 -4.62 9.49
C VAL A 77 -2.02 -6.08 9.03
N ASP A 78 -0.88 -6.78 9.08
CA ASP A 78 -0.79 -8.20 8.71
C ASP A 78 -1.72 -9.07 9.57
N LEU A 79 -1.77 -8.81 10.88
CA LEU A 79 -2.71 -9.49 11.78
C LEU A 79 -4.16 -9.26 11.34
N ARG A 80 -4.55 -8.02 11.07
CA ARG A 80 -5.93 -7.67 10.66
C ARG A 80 -6.32 -8.28 9.32
N VAL A 81 -5.38 -8.34 8.37
CA VAL A 81 -5.60 -9.01 7.08
C VAL A 81 -5.80 -10.51 7.30
N SER A 82 -4.96 -11.15 8.11
CA SER A 82 -5.09 -12.57 8.44
C SER A 82 -6.44 -12.88 9.12
N GLU A 83 -6.86 -12.05 10.07
CA GLU A 83 -8.18 -12.18 10.72
C GLU A 83 -9.31 -12.05 9.70
N TYR A 84 -9.26 -11.04 8.83
CA TYR A 84 -10.29 -10.83 7.81
C TYR A 84 -10.40 -12.01 6.84
N GLU A 85 -9.26 -12.54 6.37
CA GLU A 85 -9.21 -13.71 5.50
C GLU A 85 -9.79 -14.97 6.18
N LEU A 86 -9.53 -15.16 7.48
CA LEU A 86 -10.10 -16.26 8.25
C LEU A 86 -11.64 -16.13 8.30
N HIS A 87 -12.17 -14.94 8.60
CA HIS A 87 -13.61 -14.71 8.66
C HIS A 87 -14.29 -14.84 7.30
N GLN A 88 -13.63 -14.52 6.19
CA GLN A 88 -14.19 -14.72 4.85
C GLN A 88 -14.25 -16.19 4.40
N ARG A 89 -13.45 -17.06 5.02
CA ARG A 89 -13.44 -18.51 4.73
C ARG A 89 -14.47 -19.29 5.55
N LEU A 90 -14.93 -18.73 6.68
CA LEU A 90 -15.99 -19.26 7.54
C LEU A 90 -17.37 -18.88 6.99
#